data_AF-A0A7Y2VBE2-F1
#
_entry.id   AF-A0A7Y2VBE2-F1
#
_cell.length_a   1.000
_cell.length_b   1.000
_cell.length_c   1.000
_cell.angle_alpha   90.00
_cell.angle_beta   90.00
_cell.angle_gamma   90.00
#
_symmetry.space_group_name_H-M   'P 1'
#
loop_
_entity.id
_entity.type
_entity.pdbx_description
1 polymer ?
#
loop_
_entity_poly.entity_id
_entity_poly.type
_entity_poly.pdbx_seq_one_letter_code
_entity_poly.pdbx_strand_id
1 'polypeptide(L)'
;AFAISLGPVMWTLISEIFPTKIKGIAISVVGFFNSLVSFSVTQVFPWELSNLGPTMTFAIYALFSAGAMLFVYKYVIETKGKSLEEIETQLVRN
;
A
#
# COMPACT_ATOMS: atom_id res chain seq x y z
N ALA A 1 -13.10 0.46 15.20
CA ALA A 1 -13.08 -0.27 13.91
C ALA A 1 -11.87 0.13 13.03
N PHE A 2 -10.65 0.15 13.60
CA PHE A 2 -9.39 0.38 12.84
C PHE A 2 -8.67 -0.93 12.47
N ALA A 3 -9.11 -2.06 13.03
CA ALA A 3 -8.58 -3.40 12.79
C ALA A 3 -9.06 -4.05 11.48
N ILE A 4 -10.04 -3.44 10.80
CA ILE A 4 -10.48 -3.80 9.44
C ILE A 4 -10.11 -2.64 8.50
N SER A 5 -8.89 -2.13 8.60
CA SER A 5 -8.40 -1.07 7.71
C SER A 5 -7.29 -1.59 6.80
N LEU A 6 -7.04 -0.85 5.71
CA LEU A 6 -5.98 -1.13 4.74
C LEU A 6 -4.59 -1.22 5.40
N GLY A 7 -4.39 -0.63 6.58
CA GLY A 7 -3.11 -0.63 7.29
C GLY A 7 -2.66 -2.04 7.71
N PRO A 8 -3.33 -2.69 8.67
CA PRO A 8 -2.97 -4.04 9.10
C PRO A 8 -3.03 -5.06 7.96
N VAL A 9 -4.03 -4.94 7.08
CA VAL A 9 -4.24 -5.87 5.96
C VAL A 9 -3.07 -5.86 4.98
N MET A 10 -2.54 -4.69 4.62
CA MET A 10 -1.36 -4.59 3.74
C MET A 10 -0.14 -5.30 4.34
N TRP A 11 0.15 -5.08 5.62
CA TRP A 11 1.28 -5.71 6.29
C TRP A 11 1.12 -7.22 6.42
N THR A 12 -0.10 -7.70 6.68
CA THR A 12 -0.41 -9.13 6.70
C THR A 12 -0.23 -9.75 5.31
N LEU A 13 -0.75 -9.12 4.26
CA LEU A 13 -0.59 -9.57 2.87
C LEU A 13 0.87 -9.72 2.47
N ILE A 14 1.72 -8.75 2.79
CA ILE A 14 3.18 -8.84 2.56
C ILE A 14 3.76 -10.05 3.31
N SER A 15 3.33 -10.27 4.55
CA SER A 15 3.81 -11.42 5.34
C SER A 15 3.32 -12.78 4.78
N GLU A 16 2.23 -12.80 4.02
CA GLU A 16 1.65 -14.00 3.38
C GLU A 16 2.23 -14.25 1.97
N ILE A 17 2.50 -13.20 1.20
CA ILE A 17 2.99 -13.30 -0.18
C ILE A 17 4.49 -13.63 -0.25
N PHE A 18 5.30 -13.11 0.69
CA PHE A 18 6.76 -13.27 0.62
C PHE A 18 7.26 -14.52 1.37
N PRO A 19 8.09 -15.37 0.73
CA PRO A 19 8.65 -16.54 1.39
C PRO A 19 9.57 -16.14 2.55
N THR A 20 9.57 -16.96 3.60
CA THR A 20 10.24 -16.68 4.89
C THR A 20 11.71 -16.29 4.77
N LYS A 21 12.40 -16.77 3.72
CA LYS A 21 13.81 -16.46 3.45
C LYS A 21 14.07 -14.99 3.05
N ILE A 22 13.14 -14.34 2.34
CA ILE A 22 13.29 -12.95 1.86
C ILE A 22 12.34 -11.96 2.55
N LYS A 23 11.42 -12.47 3.38
CA LYS A 23 10.40 -11.69 4.07
C LYS A 23 10.96 -10.49 4.84
N GLY A 24 12.09 -10.65 5.53
CA GLY A 24 12.75 -9.56 6.24
C GLY A 24 13.16 -8.41 5.32
N ILE A 25 13.80 -8.72 4.19
CA ILE A 25 14.22 -7.72 3.19
C ILE A 25 13.00 -7.07 2.55
N ALA A 26 11.98 -7.84 2.19
CA ALA A 26 10.75 -7.33 1.59
C ALA A 26 10.04 -6.32 2.50
N ILE A 27 9.89 -6.65 3.79
CA ILE A 27 9.28 -5.74 4.77
C ILE A 27 10.11 -4.46 4.94
N SER A 28 11.44 -4.56 4.99
CA SER A 28 12.31 -3.38 5.09
C SER A 28 12.20 -2.46 3.87
N VAL A 29 12.16 -3.01 2.65
CA VAL A 29 12.02 -2.23 1.42
C VAL A 29 10.65 -1.55 1.38
N VAL A 30 9.57 -2.27 1.68
CA VAL A 30 8.22 -1.66 1.74
C VAL A 30 8.16 -0.59 2.81
N GLY A 31 8.71 -0.84 3.99
CA GLY A 31 8.81 0.14 5.08
C GLY A 31 9.55 1.41 4.64
N PHE A 32 10.67 1.25 3.95
CA PHE A 32 11.44 2.37 3.42
C PHE A 32 10.63 3.22 2.43
N PHE A 33 9.97 2.60 1.45
CA PHE A 33 9.13 3.33 0.49
C PHE A 33 7.93 4.00 1.17
N ASN A 34 7.29 3.32 2.13
CA ASN A 34 6.19 3.89 2.91
C ASN A 34 6.65 5.12 3.70
N SER A 35 7.81 5.05 4.34
CA SER A 35 8.41 6.19 5.04
C SER A 35 8.82 7.32 4.10
N LEU A 36 9.37 7.00 2.93
CA LEU A 36 9.77 7.97 1.93
C LEU A 36 8.57 8.74 1.36
N VAL A 37 7.48 8.04 1.04
CA VAL A 37 6.23 8.65 0.59
C VAL A 37 5.64 9.52 1.70
N SER A 38 5.57 9.01 2.93
CA SER A 38 5.06 9.77 4.08
C SER A 38 5.86 11.04 4.33
N PHE A 39 7.20 10.96 4.24
CA PHE A 39 8.09 12.12 4.35
C PHE A 39 7.83 13.13 3.23
N SER A 40 7.77 12.67 1.99
CA SER A 40 7.53 13.53 0.82
C SER A 40 6.19 14.26 0.93
N VAL A 41 5.12 13.56 1.29
CA VAL A 41 3.79 14.14 1.52
C VAL A 41 3.84 15.18 2.63
N THR A 42 4.51 14.90 3.74
CA THR A 42 4.63 15.83 4.87
C THR A 42 5.37 17.12 4.48
N GLN A 43 6.36 17.05 3.58
CA GLN A 43 7.09 18.22 3.10
C GLN A 43 6.31 19.02 2.04
N VAL A 44 5.60 18.33 1.14
CA VAL A 44 4.88 18.95 0.02
C VAL A 44 3.54 19.54 0.46
N PHE A 45 2.86 18.90 1.42
CA PHE A 45 1.52 19.30 1.87
C PHE A 45 1.42 20.76 2.36
N PRO A 46 2.34 21.30 3.19
CA PRO A 46 2.29 22.71 3.59
C PRO A 46 2.45 23.68 2.42
N TRP A 47 3.28 23.32 1.43
CA TRP A 47 3.49 24.12 0.23
C TRP A 47 2.24 24.11 -0.67
N GLU A 48 1.64 22.94 -0.89
CA GLU A 48 0.37 22.82 -1.64
C GLU A 48 -0.75 23.60 -0.95
N LEU A 49 -0.88 23.48 0.37
CA LEU A 49 -1.92 24.16 1.13
C LEU A 49 -1.79 25.68 1.03
N SER A 50 -0.56 26.19 1.00
CA SER A 50 -0.27 27.63 0.96
C SER A 50 -0.39 28.24 -0.44
N ASN A 51 -0.10 27.47 -1.50
CA ASN A 51 -0.09 27.97 -2.89
C ASN A 51 -1.37 27.61 -3.68
N LEU A 52 -1.89 26.40 -3.48
CA LEU A 52 -3.07 25.87 -4.19
C LEU A 52 -4.35 26.01 -3.36
N GLY A 53 -4.21 26.22 -2.05
CA GLY A 53 -5.33 26.28 -1.12
C GLY A 53 -5.88 24.89 -0.73
N PRO A 54 -6.73 24.83 0.30
CA PRO A 54 -7.21 23.57 0.86
C PRO A 54 -8.01 22.73 -0.13
N THR A 55 -8.91 23.34 -0.91
CA THR A 55 -9.80 22.62 -1.82
C THR A 55 -9.02 21.85 -2.89
N MET A 56 -8.05 22.51 -3.55
CA MET A 56 -7.24 21.87 -4.59
C MET A 56 -6.30 20.81 -4.02
N THR A 57 -5.70 21.09 -2.86
CA THR A 57 -4.82 20.14 -2.15
C THR A 57 -5.59 18.85 -1.85
N PHE A 58 -6.75 18.93 -1.19
CA PHE A 58 -7.54 17.74 -0.88
C PHE A 58 -8.09 17.04 -2.13
N ALA A 59 -8.42 17.78 -3.19
CA ALA A 59 -8.85 17.18 -4.46
C ALA A 59 -7.74 16.34 -5.11
N ILE A 60 -6.48 16.80 -5.06
CA ILE A 60 -5.31 16.06 -5.55
C ILE A 60 -5.15 14.75 -4.76
N TYR A 61 -5.15 14.81 -3.42
CA TYR A 61 -5.06 13.60 -2.59
C TYR A 61 -6.24 12.65 -2.78
N ALA A 62 -7.45 13.16 -3.03
CA ALA A 62 -8.61 12.34 -3.33
C ALA A 62 -8.43 11.60 -4.68
N LEU A 63 -7.89 12.28 -5.69
CA LEU A 63 -7.56 11.68 -7.00
C LEU A 63 -6.49 10.59 -6.87
N PHE A 64 -5.42 10.85 -6.12
CA PHE A 64 -4.40 9.85 -5.82
C PHE A 64 -4.98 8.65 -5.06
N SER A 65 -5.86 8.90 -4.08
CA SER A 65 -6.52 7.84 -3.31
C SER A 65 -7.43 6.99 -4.19
N ALA A 66 -8.18 7.60 -5.12
CA ALA A 66 -9.00 6.86 -6.09
C ALA A 66 -8.14 6.02 -7.04
N GLY A 67 -7.02 6.58 -7.52
CA GLY A 67 -6.04 5.84 -8.33
C GLY A 67 -5.44 4.65 -7.58
N ALA A 68 -5.07 4.85 -6.31
CA ALA A 68 -4.56 3.79 -5.45
C ALA A 68 -5.62 2.69 -5.22
N MET A 69 -6.89 3.06 -5.02
CA MET A 69 -7.99 2.12 -4.89
C MET A 69 -8.18 1.27 -6.16
N LEU A 70 -8.14 1.89 -7.35
CA LEU A 70 -8.20 1.16 -8.62
C LEU A 70 -7.00 0.23 -8.82
N PHE A 71 -5.80 0.68 -8.44
CA PHE A 71 -4.60 -0.14 -8.49
C PHE A 71 -4.72 -1.36 -7.56
N VAL A 72 -5.14 -1.15 -6.32
CA VAL A 72 -5.37 -2.24 -5.36
C VAL A 72 -6.40 -3.23 -5.90
N TYR A 73 -7.54 -2.73 -6.38
CA TYR A 73 -8.61 -3.58 -6.94
C TYR A 73 -8.14 -4.44 -8.12
N LYS A 74 -7.22 -3.94 -8.95
CA LYS A 74 -6.75 -4.64 -10.15
C LYS A 74 -5.56 -5.57 -9.90
N TYR A 75 -4.64 -5.18 -9.02
CA TYR A 75 -3.34 -5.85 -8.86
C TYR A 75 -3.21 -6.63 -7.56
N VAL A 76 -3.95 -6.28 -6.51
CA VAL A 76 -3.88 -7.03 -5.25
C VAL A 76 -4.74 -8.28 -5.39
N ILE A 77 -4.08 -9.42 -5.32
CA ILE A 77 -4.75 -10.72 -5.24
C ILE A 77 -5.34 -10.90 -3.83
N GLU A 78 -6.60 -11.33 -3.74
CA GLU A 78 -7.22 -11.66 -2.47
C GLU A 78 -6.57 -12.95 -1.92
N THR A 79 -5.79 -12.82 -0.83
CA THR A 79 -5.16 -13.94 -0.11
C THR A 79 -6.05 -14.54 0.97
N LYS A 80 -7.19 -13.89 1.27
CA LYS A 80 -8.09 -14.29 2.34
C LYS A 80 -8.70 -15.68 2.09
N GLY A 81 -8.37 -16.63 2.97
CA GLY A 81 -8.95 -17.99 2.97
C GLY A 81 -8.25 -18.99 2.05
N LYS A 82 -7.10 -18.65 1.47
CA LYS A 82 -6.27 -19.55 0.68
C LYS A 82 -5.08 -20.06 1.49
N SER A 83 -4.62 -21.28 1.22
CA SER A 83 -3.38 -21.78 1.82
C SER A 83 -2.17 -21.05 1.21
N LEU A 84 -1.05 -20.99 1.94
CA LEU A 84 0.22 -20.46 1.45
C LEU A 84 0.67 -21.14 0.14
N GLU A 85 0.41 -22.44 0.00
CA GLU A 85 0.75 -23.23 -1.20
C GLU A 85 -0.13 -22.86 -2.41
N GLU A 86 -1.42 -22.53 -2.21
CA GLU A 86 -2.30 -22.05 -3.28
C GLU A 86 -1.89 -20.65 -3.77
N ILE A 87 -1.43 -19.79 -2.85
CA ILE A 87 -0.92 -18.45 -3.19
C ILE A 87 0.38 -18.55 -3.99
N GLU A 88 1.33 -19.41 -3.57
CA GLU A 88 2.56 -19.66 -4.33
C GLU A 88 2.26 -20.22 -5.73
N THR A 89 1.32 -21.16 -5.85
CA THR A 89 0.94 -21.74 -7.16
C THR A 89 0.29 -20.70 -8.08
N GLN A 90 -0.50 -19.76 -7.54
CA GLN A 90 -1.10 -18.67 -8.32
C GLN A 90 -0.08 -17.61 -8.75
N LEU A 91 0.95 -17.35 -7.94
CA LEU A 91 2.00 -16.38 -8.25
C LEU A 91 3.04 -16.94 -9.25
N VAL A 92 3.30 -18.24 -9.25
CA VAL A 92 4.30 -18.89 -10.13
C VAL A 92 3.74 -19.20 -11.53
N ARG A 93 2.41 -19.26 -11.71
CA ARG A 93 1.78 -19.62 -13.00
C ARG A 93 1.44 -18.44 -13.93
N ASN A 94 1.89 -17.22 -13.61
CA ASN A 94 1.77 -16.05 -14.49
C ASN A 94 3.14 -15.59 -15.00
#